data_AF-A0A4Y8KXR6-F1
#
_entry.id   AF-A0A4Y8KXR6-F1
#
_cell.length_a   1.000
_cell.length_b   1.000
_cell.length_c   1.000
_cell.angle_alpha   90.00
_cell.angle_beta   90.00
_cell.angle_gamma   90.00
#
_symmetry.space_group_name_H-M   'P 1'
#
loop_
_entity.id
_entity.type
_entity.pdbx_description
1 polymer ?
#
loop_
_entity_poly.entity_id
_entity_poly.type
_entity_poly.pdbx_seq_one_letter_code
_entity_poly.pdbx_strand_id
1 'polypeptide(L)'
;MSSSVLNLIFSFILPLSLIIASVYWTIRISYSKRYIPSLLLMFLAILVFFLLFSLAEMDIIEKGFGTAVQSIYYSGFLGLGVLVNVFVVIFIKKNKKAEPQL
;
A
#
# COMPACT_ATOMS: atom_id res chain seq x y z
N MET A 1 -8.48 5.32 27.13
CA MET A 1 -7.92 6.02 25.95
C MET A 1 -9.04 6.85 25.35
N SER A 2 -8.86 8.14 25.09
CA SER A 2 -9.97 8.96 24.57
C SER A 2 -10.31 8.54 23.13
N SER A 3 -11.58 8.66 22.75
CA SER A 3 -12.09 8.34 21.41
C SER A 3 -11.32 9.05 20.31
N SER A 4 -10.89 10.29 20.56
CA SER A 4 -10.07 11.08 19.62
C SER A 4 -8.70 10.46 19.36
N VAL A 5 -8.06 9.86 20.36
CA VAL A 5 -6.74 9.22 20.21
C VAL A 5 -6.86 7.90 19.45
N LEU A 6 -7.93 7.14 19.68
CA LEU A 6 -8.22 5.92 18.93
C LEU A 6 -8.48 6.24 17.45
N ASN A 7 -9.30 7.26 17.15
CA ASN A 7 -9.56 7.70 15.77
C ASN A 7 -8.28 8.14 15.05
N LEU A 8 -7.40 8.91 15.71
CA LEU A 8 -6.12 9.32 15.10
C LEU A 8 -5.26 8.10 14.71
N ILE A 9 -5.20 7.10 15.58
CA ILE A 9 -4.38 5.91 15.35
C ILE A 9 -4.96 5.04 14.24
N PHE A 10 -6.26 4.70 14.31
CA PHE A 10 -6.88 3.76 13.38
C PHE A 10 -7.22 4.38 12.02
N SER A 11 -7.57 5.66 11.95
CA SER A 11 -7.93 6.32 10.69
C SER A 11 -6.74 6.86 9.92
N PHE A 12 -5.63 7.18 10.60
CA PHE A 12 -4.51 7.88 9.96
C PHE A 12 -3.17 7.19 10.16
N ILE A 13 -2.73 6.95 11.40
CA ILE A 13 -1.38 6.43 11.68
C ILE A 13 -1.23 4.98 11.18
N LEU A 14 -2.23 4.14 11.41
CA LEU A 14 -2.21 2.73 11.04
C LEU A 14 -2.24 2.54 9.51
N PRO A 15 -3.12 3.19 8.73
CA PRO A 15 -3.05 3.17 7.26
C PRO A 15 -1.72 3.72 6.72
N LEU A 16 -1.23 4.84 7.27
CA LEU A 16 0.00 5.48 6.82
C LEU A 16 1.23 4.59 7.06
N SER A 17 1.34 4.00 8.25
CA SER A 17 2.45 3.11 8.59
C SER A 17 2.45 1.83 7.75
N LEU A 18 1.29 1.27 7.43
CA LEU A 18 1.15 0.16 6.47
C LEU A 18 1.67 0.54 5.08
N ILE A 19 1.33 1.74 4.58
CA ILE A 19 1.81 2.22 3.29
C ILE A 19 3.34 2.37 3.31
N ILE A 20 3.90 3.04 4.33
CA ILE A 20 5.35 3.24 4.46
C ILE A 20 6.09 1.91 4.54
N ALA A 21 5.61 0.98 5.38
CA ALA A 21 6.22 -0.35 5.52
C ALA A 21 6.17 -1.12 4.20
N SER A 22 5.03 -1.08 3.49
CA SER A 22 4.85 -1.73 2.20
C SER A 22 5.76 -1.15 1.12
N VAL A 23 5.90 0.19 1.06
CA VAL A 23 6.81 0.87 0.12
C VAL A 23 8.27 0.55 0.43
N TYR A 24 8.69 0.62 1.70
CA TYR A 24 10.06 0.29 2.11
C TYR A 24 10.43 -1.16 1.75
N TRP A 25 9.52 -2.08 2.03
CA TRP A 25 9.68 -3.50 1.70
C TRP A 25 9.73 -3.72 0.18
N THR A 26 8.88 -3.02 -0.57
CA THR A 26 8.86 -3.03 -2.04
C THR A 26 10.20 -2.61 -2.62
N ILE A 27 10.79 -1.51 -2.13
CA ILE A 27 12.11 -1.04 -2.57
C ILE A 27 13.19 -2.11 -2.31
N ARG A 28 13.15 -2.76 -1.14
CA ARG A 28 14.12 -3.81 -0.78
C ARG A 28 14.00 -5.07 -1.65
N ILE A 29 12.78 -5.49 -2.00
CA ILE A 29 12.53 -6.73 -2.76
C ILE A 29 12.60 -6.55 -4.28
N SER A 30 12.34 -5.36 -4.81
CA SER A 30 12.36 -5.10 -6.26
C SER A 30 13.69 -5.48 -6.93
N TYR A 31 14.80 -5.49 -6.17
CA TYR A 31 16.11 -5.92 -6.67
C TYR A 31 16.25 -7.44 -6.89
N SER A 32 15.47 -8.25 -6.18
CA SER A 32 15.54 -9.73 -6.23
C SER A 32 14.39 -10.35 -7.01
N LYS A 33 13.14 -9.94 -6.77
CA LYS A 33 11.95 -10.53 -7.38
C LYS A 33 10.99 -9.45 -7.88
N ARG A 34 11.04 -9.20 -9.20
CA ARG A 34 10.41 -8.07 -9.88
C ARG A 34 8.88 -7.97 -9.69
N TYR A 35 8.16 -9.10 -9.72
CA TYR A 35 6.68 -9.11 -9.70
C TYR A 35 6.04 -9.19 -8.32
N ILE A 36 6.80 -9.63 -7.30
CA ILE A 36 6.26 -9.79 -5.94
C ILE A 36 5.78 -8.46 -5.36
N PRO A 37 6.50 -7.33 -5.48
CA PRO A 37 6.05 -6.07 -4.90
C PRO A 37 4.73 -5.56 -5.49
N SER A 38 4.53 -5.68 -6.80
CA SER A 38 3.27 -5.28 -7.44
C SER A 38 2.08 -6.12 -6.96
N LEU A 39 2.25 -7.45 -6.87
CA LEU A 39 1.21 -8.35 -6.36
C LEU A 39 0.88 -8.05 -4.90
N LEU A 40 1.90 -7.77 -4.09
CA LEU A 40 1.74 -7.49 -2.66
C LEU A 40 1.04 -6.15 -2.45
N LEU A 41 1.43 -5.10 -3.17
CA LEU A 41 0.76 -3.79 -3.15
C LEU A 41 -0.69 -3.88 -3.64
N MET A 42 -0.97 -4.69 -4.66
CA MET A 42 -2.33 -4.92 -5.14
C MET A 42 -3.19 -5.60 -4.06
N PHE A 43 -2.64 -6.62 -3.40
CA PHE A 43 -3.33 -7.30 -2.30
C PHE A 43 -3.57 -6.35 -1.11
N LEU A 44 -2.58 -5.51 -0.79
CA LEU A 44 -2.68 -4.50 0.26
C LEU A 44 -3.73 -3.44 -0.07
N ALA A 45 -3.82 -2.99 -1.33
CA ALA A 45 -4.81 -2.02 -1.78
C ALA A 45 -6.24 -2.53 -1.57
N ILE A 46 -6.48 -3.79 -1.93
CA ILE A 46 -7.77 -4.47 -1.74
C ILE A 46 -8.07 -4.60 -0.23
N LEU A 47 -7.09 -5.06 0.56
CA LEU A 47 -7.26 -5.19 2.01
C LEU A 47 -7.57 -3.86 2.68
N VAL A 48 -6.82 -2.80 2.40
CA VAL A 48 -7.01 -1.48 3.02
C VAL A 48 -8.37 -0.89 2.67
N PHE A 49 -8.85 -1.11 1.43
CA PHE A 49 -10.18 -0.69 1.01
C PHE A 49 -11.29 -1.33 1.86
N PHE A 50 -11.26 -2.66 2.00
CA PHE A 50 -12.25 -3.38 2.81
C PHE A 50 -12.08 -3.16 4.32
N LEU A 51 -10.85 -3.00 4.79
CA LEU A 51 -10.53 -2.85 6.21
C LEU A 51 -11.12 -1.55 6.79
N LEU A 52 -11.06 -0.44 6.05
CA LEU A 52 -11.73 0.81 6.45
C LEU A 52 -13.25 0.66 6.53
N PHE A 53 -13.86 -0.14 5.64
CA PHE A 53 -15.29 -0.45 5.69
C PHE A 53 -15.66 -1.31 6.89
N SER A 54 -14.88 -2.36 7.16
CA SER A 54 -15.11 -3.24 8.33
C SER A 54 -14.92 -2.49 9.65
N LEU A 55 -13.90 -1.64 9.76
CA LEU A 55 -13.69 -0.83 10.96
C LEU A 55 -14.80 0.21 11.16
N ALA A 56 -15.35 0.76 10.06
CA ALA A 56 -16.52 1.62 10.12
C ALA A 56 -17.72 0.82 10.66
N GLU A 57 -18.04 -0.34 10.10
CA GLU A 57 -19.17 -1.19 10.55
C GLU A 57 -19.11 -1.54 12.04
N MET A 58 -17.92 -1.79 12.57
CA MET A 58 -17.67 -2.08 14.00
C MET A 58 -17.74 -0.85 14.93
N ASP A 59 -18.13 0.32 14.42
CA ASP A 59 -18.16 1.62 15.14
C ASP A 59 -16.79 2.00 15.76
N ILE A 60 -15.70 1.49 15.20
CA ILE A 60 -14.32 1.84 15.61
C ILE A 60 -13.93 3.19 15.01
N ILE A 61 -14.46 3.51 13.83
CA ILE A 61 -14.27 4.78 13.12
C ILE A 61 -15.63 5.40 12.79
N GLU A 62 -15.67 6.72 12.63
CA GLU A 62 -16.90 7.41 12.21
C GLU A 62 -17.43 6.86 10.88
N LYS A 63 -18.69 6.43 10.89
CA LYS A 63 -19.42 6.02 9.68
C LYS A 63 -19.78 7.25 8.86
N GLY A 64 -19.70 7.13 7.54
CA GLY A 64 -20.20 8.16 6.61
C GLY A 64 -19.30 8.44 5.42
N PHE A 65 -19.58 9.55 4.75
CA PHE A 65 -18.90 9.95 3.51
C PHE A 65 -17.39 10.11 3.68
N GLY A 66 -16.92 10.57 4.84
CA GLY A 66 -15.49 10.72 5.15
C GLY A 66 -14.71 9.41 5.06
N THR A 67 -15.28 8.31 5.57
CA THR A 67 -14.64 6.99 5.56
C THR A 67 -14.63 6.37 4.17
N ALA A 68 -15.68 6.60 3.37
CA ALA A 68 -15.67 6.24 1.95
C ALA A 68 -14.55 6.99 1.19
N VAL A 69 -14.41 8.30 1.39
CA VAL A 69 -13.34 9.10 0.77
C VAL A 69 -11.96 8.62 1.22
N GLN A 70 -11.75 8.33 2.50
CA GLN A 70 -10.47 7.81 3.02
C GLN A 70 -10.14 6.42 2.43
N SER A 71 -11.13 5.53 2.32
CA SER A 71 -10.92 4.20 1.72
C SER A 71 -10.45 4.30 0.28
N ILE A 72 -11.11 5.16 -0.53
CA ILE A 72 -10.75 5.41 -1.92
C ILE A 72 -9.39 6.08 -2.02
N TYR A 73 -9.10 7.04 -1.14
CA TYR A 73 -7.81 7.73 -1.10
C TYR A 73 -6.67 6.74 -0.85
N TYR A 74 -6.72 5.97 0.24
CA TYR A 74 -5.66 5.02 0.58
C TYR A 74 -5.52 3.88 -0.43
N SER A 75 -6.64 3.30 -0.88
CA SER A 75 -6.60 2.26 -1.92
C SER A 75 -6.11 2.78 -3.25
N GLY A 76 -6.47 4.03 -3.61
CA GLY A 76 -6.05 4.71 -4.82
C GLY A 76 -4.54 4.98 -4.84
N PHE A 77 -3.97 5.45 -3.72
CA PHE A 77 -2.51 5.63 -3.60
C PHE A 77 -1.75 4.30 -3.70
N LEU A 78 -2.25 3.24 -3.08
CA LEU A 78 -1.67 1.89 -3.22
C LEU A 78 -1.79 1.40 -4.67
N GLY A 79 -2.92 1.66 -5.34
CA GLY A 79 -3.13 1.35 -6.76
C GLY A 79 -2.18 2.11 -7.70
N LEU A 80 -1.95 3.40 -7.45
CA LEU A 80 -0.90 4.17 -8.14
C LEU A 80 0.48 3.56 -7.90
N GLY A 81 0.77 3.09 -6.69
CA GLY A 81 1.99 2.34 -6.37
C GLY A 81 2.14 1.05 -7.17
N VAL A 82 1.04 0.33 -7.43
CA VAL A 82 1.03 -0.84 -8.33
C VAL A 82 1.37 -0.41 -9.76
N LEU A 83 0.74 0.64 -10.29
CA LEU A 83 0.99 1.14 -11.64
C LEU A 83 2.45 1.56 -11.83
N VAL A 84 3.02 2.31 -10.89
CA VAL A 84 4.44 2.72 -10.93
C VAL A 84 5.34 1.49 -10.88
N ASN A 85 5.07 0.51 -10.02
CA ASN A 85 5.87 -0.72 -9.99
C ASN A 85 5.74 -1.53 -11.28
N VAL A 86 4.53 -1.69 -11.83
CA VAL A 86 4.31 -2.35 -13.12
C VAL A 86 5.07 -1.62 -14.24
N PHE A 87 5.06 -0.29 -14.25
CA PHE A 87 5.84 0.51 -15.19
C PHE A 87 7.34 0.22 -15.04
N VAL A 88 7.89 0.24 -13.83
CA VAL A 88 9.28 -0.13 -13.54
C VAL A 88 9.59 -1.58 -13.99
N VAL A 89 8.65 -2.50 -13.78
CA VAL A 89 8.76 -3.92 -14.18
C VAL A 89 8.65 -4.14 -15.69
N ILE A 90 7.99 -3.28 -16.44
CA ILE A 90 7.91 -3.42 -17.89
C ILE A 90 9.10 -2.70 -18.54
N PHE A 91 9.36 -1.46 -18.13
CA PHE A 91 10.28 -0.57 -18.83
C PHE A 91 11.72 -0.63 -18.34
N ILE A 92 12.00 -0.90 -17.05
CA ILE A 92 13.37 -0.97 -16.54
C ILE A 92 13.98 -2.36 -16.75
N LYS A 93 14.25 -2.71 -18.02
CA LYS A 93 14.94 -3.95 -18.38
C LYS A 93 16.23 -4.05 -17.56
N LYS A 94 16.33 -5.06 -16.67
CA LYS A 94 17.56 -5.30 -15.89
C LYS A 94 18.71 -5.41 -16.90
N ASN A 95 19.70 -4.53 -16.81
CA ASN A 95 20.98 -4.68 -17.50
C ASN A 95 21.62 -5.98 -17.00
N LYS A 96 21.23 -7.11 -17.60
CA LYS A 96 21.97 -8.36 -17.53
C LYS A 96 23.14 -8.19 -18.50
N LYS A 97 24.22 -7.56 -18.03
CA LYS A 97 25.59 -7.70 -18.53
C LYS A 97 26.51 -6.73 -17.77
N ALA A 98 27.00 -7.22 -16.64
CA ALA A 98 28.31 -6.90 -16.13
C ALA A 98 28.87 -8.18 -15.49
N GLU A 99 28.79 -9.29 -16.22
CA GLU A 99 29.72 -10.39 -16.01
C GLU A 99 30.98 -10.01 -16.79
N PRO A 100 32.12 -9.78 -16.13
CA PRO A 100 33.38 -9.67 -16.84
C PRO A 100 33.63 -11.02 -17.51
N GLN A 101 33.78 -11.00 -18.83
CA GLN A 101 34.21 -12.17 -19.59
C GLN A 101 35.64 -12.49 -19.13
N LEU A 102 35.78 -13.58 -18.39
CA LEU A 102 37.05 -14.24 -18.09
C LEU A 102 37.54 -14.98 -19.34
#